data_AF-A0A350AG40-F1
#
_entry.id   AF-A0A350AG40-F1
#
_cell.length_a   1.000
_cell.length_b   1.000
_cell.length_c   1.000
_cell.angle_alpha   90.00
_cell.angle_beta   90.00
_cell.angle_gamma   90.00
#
_symmetry.space_group_name_H-M   'P 1'
#
loop_
_entity.id
_entity.type
_entity.pdbx_description
1 polymer ?
#
loop_
_entity_poly.entity_id
_entity_poly.type
_entity_poly.pdbx_seq_one_letter_code
_entity_poly.pdbx_strand_id
1 'polypeptide(L)'
;AHPVSLLHMLKAKEENNAPLIVCDPRFTRTAAHADEYVRFRPGSDVALIWGILWHIFENGWEDQEFIRTRVWGMDQIRDEVKKWNPEETERVTGVPGAQLERVARTLANNRPGTLIWCMGGTQHTNGNN
;
A
#
# COMPACT_ATOMS: atom_id res chain seq x y z
N ALA A 1 -2.76 -3.89 -18.55
CA ALA A 1 -3.11 -2.54 -19.06
C ALA A 1 -1.92 -1.91 -19.78
N HIS A 2 -0.72 -1.90 -19.20
CA HIS A 2 0.45 -1.22 -19.77
C HIS A 2 1.63 -2.20 -19.93
N PRO A 3 1.72 -2.94 -21.04
CA PRO A 3 2.73 -4.00 -21.20
C PRO A 3 4.17 -3.46 -21.18
N VAL A 4 4.43 -2.30 -21.78
CA VAL A 4 5.78 -1.69 -21.77
C VAL A 4 6.17 -1.20 -20.37
N SER A 5 5.25 -0.55 -19.65
CA SER A 5 5.49 -0.11 -18.27
C SER A 5 5.78 -1.28 -17.33
N LEU A 6 5.11 -2.43 -17.53
CA LEU A 6 5.38 -3.64 -16.76
C LEU A 6 6.82 -4.13 -16.95
N LEU A 7 7.41 -4.00 -18.15
CA LEU A 7 8.81 -4.38 -18.38
C LEU A 7 9.78 -3.57 -17.51
N HIS A 8 9.51 -2.29 -17.27
CA HIS A 8 10.33 -1.48 -16.38
C HIS A 8 10.25 -1.94 -14.91
N MET A 9 9.05 -2.36 -14.46
CA MET A 9 8.87 -2.92 -13.12
C MET A 9 9.58 -4.26 -12.98
N LEU A 10 9.48 -5.13 -13.99
CA LEU A 10 10.17 -6.42 -14.00
C LEU A 10 11.68 -6.24 -14.02
N LYS A 11 12.21 -5.29 -14.79
CA LYS A 11 13.64 -4.93 -14.77
C LYS A 11 14.11 -4.53 -13.37
N ALA A 12 13.34 -3.67 -12.68
CA ALA A 12 13.68 -3.27 -11.31
C ALA A 12 13.69 -4.47 -10.34
N LYS A 13 12.74 -5.39 -10.48
CA LYS A 13 12.67 -6.60 -9.67
C LYS A 13 13.84 -7.55 -9.98
N GLU A 14 14.09 -7.85 -11.24
CA GLU A 14 15.03 -8.90 -11.68
C GLU A 14 16.49 -8.46 -11.63
N GLU A 15 16.78 -7.20 -11.98
CA GLU A 15 18.17 -6.69 -11.99
C GLU A 15 18.56 -6.00 -10.69
N ASN A 16 17.62 -5.30 -10.04
CA ASN A 16 17.92 -4.50 -8.84
C ASN A 16 17.36 -5.12 -7.54
N ASN A 17 16.75 -6.30 -7.61
CA ASN A 17 16.11 -6.99 -6.47
C ASN A 17 15.07 -6.11 -5.74
N ALA A 18 14.38 -5.22 -6.46
CA ALA A 18 13.35 -4.39 -5.89
C ALA A 18 12.12 -5.24 -5.51
N PRO A 19 11.63 -5.20 -4.25
CA PRO A 19 10.41 -5.90 -3.87
C PRO A 19 9.20 -5.37 -4.65
N LEU A 20 8.42 -6.28 -5.22
CA LEU A 20 7.19 -5.97 -5.94
C LEU A 20 5.97 -6.41 -5.13
N ILE A 21 5.20 -5.45 -4.65
CA ILE A 21 3.92 -5.69 -3.94
C ILE A 21 2.78 -5.40 -4.90
N VAL A 22 1.82 -6.32 -5.01
CA VAL A 22 0.62 -6.12 -5.83
C VAL A 22 -0.62 -6.25 -4.95
N CYS A 23 -1.34 -5.14 -4.80
CA CYS A 23 -2.65 -5.08 -4.14
C CYS A 23 -3.74 -5.09 -5.21
N ASP A 24 -4.45 -6.21 -5.39
CA ASP A 24 -5.58 -6.33 -6.34
C ASP A 24 -6.53 -7.44 -5.85
N PRO A 25 -7.86 -7.24 -5.83
CA PRO A 25 -8.80 -8.32 -5.51
C PRO A 25 -8.68 -9.54 -6.44
N ARG A 26 -8.20 -9.34 -7.66
CA ARG A 26 -8.00 -10.39 -8.67
C ARG A 26 -6.54 -10.80 -8.75
N PHE A 27 -6.31 -12.09 -8.96
CA PHE A 27 -4.96 -12.58 -9.27
C PHE A 27 -4.67 -12.37 -10.75
N THR A 28 -3.99 -11.28 -11.06
CA THR A 28 -3.66 -10.87 -12.43
C THR A 28 -2.27 -11.37 -12.84
N ARG A 29 -1.91 -11.23 -14.13
CA ARG A 29 -0.54 -11.51 -14.59
C ARG A 29 0.51 -10.68 -13.86
N THR A 30 0.18 -9.44 -13.48
CA THR A 30 1.09 -8.60 -12.68
C THR A 30 1.27 -9.18 -11.27
N ALA A 31 0.19 -9.66 -10.64
CA ALA A 31 0.26 -10.32 -9.34
C ALA A 31 1.11 -11.60 -9.36
N ALA A 32 1.14 -12.33 -10.48
CA ALA A 32 1.97 -13.53 -10.63
C ALA A 32 3.48 -13.25 -10.57
N HIS A 33 3.92 -12.01 -10.75
CA HIS A 33 5.32 -11.59 -10.60
C HIS A 33 5.61 -10.95 -9.23
N ALA A 34 4.61 -10.77 -8.36
CA ALA A 34 4.76 -10.09 -7.09
C ALA A 34 5.54 -10.95 -6.08
N ASP A 35 6.35 -10.31 -5.23
CA ASP A 35 6.90 -10.93 -4.03
C ASP A 35 5.82 -11.08 -2.95
N GLU A 36 4.94 -10.09 -2.86
CA GLU A 36 3.78 -10.11 -1.96
C GLU A 36 2.53 -9.74 -2.75
N TYR A 37 1.57 -10.67 -2.80
CA TYR A 37 0.25 -10.43 -3.37
C TYR A 37 -0.77 -10.22 -2.26
N VAL A 38 -1.39 -9.04 -2.25
CA VAL A 38 -2.39 -8.64 -1.26
C VAL A 38 -3.77 -8.68 -1.90
N ARG A 39 -4.53 -9.73 -1.59
CA ARG A 39 -5.92 -9.87 -2.03
C ARG A 39 -6.86 -9.29 -0.99
N PHE A 40 -7.33 -8.07 -1.24
CA PHE A 40 -8.35 -7.42 -0.42
C PHE A 40 -9.74 -7.53 -1.07
N ARG A 41 -10.80 -7.30 -0.28
CA ARG A 41 -12.18 -7.28 -0.76
C ARG A 41 -12.41 -6.07 -1.69
N PRO A 42 -13.12 -6.22 -2.83
CA PRO A 42 -13.41 -5.09 -3.71
C PRO A 42 -14.05 -3.90 -2.97
N GLY A 43 -13.52 -2.69 -3.19
CA GLY A 43 -14.02 -1.45 -2.57
C GLY A 43 -13.51 -1.18 -1.15
N SER A 44 -12.60 -2.00 -0.62
CA SER A 44 -11.97 -1.79 0.69
C SER A 44 -10.53 -1.28 0.60
N ASP A 45 -10.13 -0.68 -0.52
CA ASP A 45 -8.78 -0.17 -0.77
C ASP A 45 -8.39 0.98 0.17
N VAL A 46 -9.30 1.92 0.46
CA VAL A 46 -9.06 2.98 1.45
C VAL A 46 -8.76 2.41 2.84
N ALA A 47 -9.54 1.40 3.27
CA ALA A 47 -9.30 0.70 4.54
C ALA A 47 -7.94 -0.01 4.55
N LEU A 48 -7.53 -0.59 3.41
CA LEU A 48 -6.22 -1.22 3.25
C LEU A 48 -5.08 -0.21 3.45
N ILE A 49 -5.21 0.97 2.84
CA ILE A 49 -4.23 2.05 2.97
C ILE A 49 -4.15 2.53 4.42
N TRP A 50 -5.28 2.68 5.11
CA TRP A 50 -5.30 3.05 6.52
C TRP A 50 -4.61 2.01 7.41
N GLY A 51 -4.84 0.72 7.18
CA GLY A 51 -4.14 -0.33 7.94
C GLY A 51 -2.63 -0.36 7.70
N ILE A 52 -2.17 -0.09 6.48
CA ILE A 52 -0.73 0.05 6.20
C ILE A 52 -0.16 1.25 6.96
N LEU A 53 -0.85 2.40 6.93
CA LEU A 53 -0.44 3.60 7.68
C LEU A 53 -0.44 3.38 9.18
N TRP A 54 -1.39 2.58 9.71
CA TRP A 54 -1.42 2.21 11.12
C TRP A 54 -0.11 1.56 11.54
N HIS A 55 0.37 0.57 10.79
CA HIS A 55 1.66 -0.07 11.08
C HIS A 55 2.83 0.91 10.96
N ILE A 56 2.83 1.81 9.97
CA ILE A 56 3.90 2.80 9.81
C ILE A 56 3.98 3.70 11.04
N PHE A 57 2.85 4.27 11.47
CA PHE A 57 2.83 5.21 12.61
C PHE A 57 3.04 4.52 13.95
N GLU A 58 2.48 3.33 14.16
CA GLU A 58 2.68 2.58 15.41
C GLU A 58 4.15 2.20 15.61
N ASN A 59 4.89 1.95 14.52
CA ASN A 59 6.31 1.60 14.57
C ASN A 59 7.26 2.80 14.41
N GLY A 60 6.74 4.02 14.21
CA GLY A 60 7.56 5.21 14.00
C GLY A 60 8.39 5.17 12.71
N TRP A 61 7.90 4.50 11.66
CA TRP A 61 8.60 4.33 10.38
C TRP A 61 8.40 5.49 9.42
N GLU A 62 7.61 6.50 9.79
CA GLU A 62 7.40 7.66 8.96
C GLU A 62 8.63 8.57 8.87
N ASP A 63 8.75 9.29 7.75
CA ASP A 63 9.74 10.34 7.60
C ASP A 63 9.28 11.62 8.31
N GLN A 64 9.70 11.77 9.57
CA GLN A 64 9.26 12.88 10.42
C GLN A 64 9.68 14.25 9.86
N GLU A 65 10.86 14.36 9.26
CA GLU A 65 11.36 15.64 8.73
C GLU A 65 10.60 16.03 7.46
N PHE A 66 10.32 15.07 6.58
CA PHE A 66 9.50 15.32 5.40
C PHE A 66 8.08 15.75 5.80
N ILE A 67 7.46 15.05 6.77
CA ILE A 67 6.13 15.40 7.26
C ILE A 67 6.13 16.82 7.85
N ARG A 68 7.10 17.15 8.70
CA ARG A 68 7.22 18.45 9.37
C ARG A 68 7.37 19.61 8.37
N THR A 69 8.08 19.40 7.26
CA THR A 69 8.44 20.47 6.32
C THR A 69 7.57 20.54 5.07
N ARG A 70 6.87 19.46 4.71
CA ARG A 70 6.18 19.33 3.41
C ARG A 70 4.73 18.84 3.50
N VAL A 71 4.21 18.51 4.67
CA VAL A 71 2.87 17.95 4.81
C VAL A 71 2.01 18.81 5.75
N TRP A 72 0.78 19.07 5.34
CA TRP A 72 -0.23 19.76 6.13
C TRP A 72 -1.36 18.79 6.53
N GLY A 73 -1.93 18.96 7.72
CA GLY A 73 -3.08 18.17 8.19
C GLY A 73 -2.74 16.76 8.70
N MET A 74 -1.46 16.44 8.94
CA MET A 74 -1.06 15.09 9.36
C MET A 74 -1.70 14.66 10.70
N ASP A 75 -2.03 15.60 11.59
CA ASP A 75 -2.67 15.26 12.87
C ASP A 75 -4.07 14.65 12.66
N GLN A 76 -4.84 15.15 11.70
CA GLN A 76 -6.15 14.58 11.33
C GLN A 76 -6.01 13.17 10.76
N ILE A 77 -4.95 12.94 9.98
CA ILE A 77 -4.62 11.62 9.45
C ILE A 77 -4.25 10.65 10.56
N ARG A 78 -3.43 11.08 11.53
CA ARG A 78 -3.06 10.26 12.70
C ARG A 78 -4.29 9.88 13.52
N ASP A 79 -5.24 10.80 13.70
CA ASP A 79 -6.47 10.51 14.45
C ASP A 79 -7.41 9.56 13.72
N GLU A 80 -7.50 9.66 12.38
CA GLU A 80 -8.28 8.70 11.59
C GLU A 80 -7.64 7.32 11.59
N VAL A 81 -6.32 7.24 11.37
CA VAL A 81 -5.58 5.98 11.31
C VAL A 81 -5.74 5.13 12.58
N LYS A 82 -5.84 5.75 13.76
CA LYS A 82 -6.07 5.03 15.03
C LYS A 82 -7.31 4.13 15.02
N LYS A 83 -8.31 4.41 14.18
CA LYS A 83 -9.53 3.61 14.03
C LYS A 83 -9.29 2.31 13.23
N TRP A 84 -8.20 2.24 12.48
CA TRP A 84 -7.88 1.18 11.53
C TRP A 84 -6.79 0.25 12.06
N ASN A 85 -6.99 -0.26 13.28
CA ASN A 85 -6.08 -1.26 13.85
C ASN A 85 -6.10 -2.57 13.01
N PRO A 86 -5.18 -3.52 13.26
CA PRO A 86 -5.06 -4.73 12.44
C PRO A 86 -6.36 -5.56 12.43
N GLU A 87 -7.07 -5.67 13.56
CA GLU A 87 -8.31 -6.43 13.67
C GLU A 87 -9.44 -5.81 12.83
N GLU A 88 -9.63 -4.49 12.92
CA GLU A 88 -10.66 -3.77 12.19
C GLU A 88 -10.35 -3.75 10.69
N THR A 89 -9.08 -3.55 10.32
CA THR A 89 -8.67 -3.59 8.92
C THR A 89 -8.89 -4.98 8.32
N GLU A 90 -8.54 -6.04 9.04
CA GLU A 90 -8.79 -7.42 8.61
C GLU A 90 -10.30 -7.70 8.49
N ARG A 91 -11.10 -7.23 9.46
CA ARG A 91 -12.57 -7.35 9.42
C ARG A 91 -13.16 -6.71 8.17
N VAL A 92 -12.66 -5.56 7.73
CA VAL A 92 -13.17 -4.82 6.55
C VAL A 92 -12.60 -5.36 5.24
N THR A 93 -11.27 -5.49 5.16
CA THR A 93 -10.54 -5.78 3.93
C THR A 93 -10.40 -7.28 3.64
N GLY A 94 -10.51 -8.12 4.67
CA GLY A 94 -10.18 -9.54 4.60
C GLY A 94 -8.68 -9.86 4.52
N VAL A 95 -7.81 -8.85 4.64
CA VAL A 95 -6.35 -9.04 4.62
C VAL A 95 -5.84 -9.20 6.05
N PRO A 96 -5.07 -10.27 6.35
CA PRO A 96 -4.53 -10.47 7.68
C PRO A 96 -3.64 -9.31 8.15
N GLY A 97 -3.79 -8.89 9.40
CA GLY A 97 -2.96 -7.82 9.97
C GLY A 97 -1.45 -8.08 9.83
N ALA A 98 -1.02 -9.33 10.06
CA ALA A 98 0.37 -9.74 9.88
C ALA A 98 0.87 -9.60 8.44
N GLN A 99 -0.01 -9.68 7.43
CA GLN A 99 0.36 -9.43 6.04
C GLN A 99 0.58 -7.93 5.81
N LEU A 100 -0.30 -7.07 6.32
CA LEU A 100 -0.14 -5.61 6.21
C LEU A 100 1.09 -5.10 6.95
N GLU A 101 1.45 -5.71 8.08
CA GLU A 101 2.69 -5.39 8.77
C GLU A 101 3.92 -5.68 7.90
N ARG A 102 3.97 -6.83 7.21
CA ARG A 102 5.06 -7.16 6.28
C ARG A 102 5.12 -6.18 5.12
N VAL A 103 3.97 -5.80 4.57
CA VAL A 103 3.87 -4.80 3.49
C VAL A 103 4.41 -3.46 3.96
N ALA A 104 3.92 -2.95 5.10
CA ALA A 104 4.36 -1.69 5.69
C ALA A 104 5.87 -1.69 5.98
N ARG A 105 6.39 -2.77 6.57
CA ARG A 105 7.82 -2.95 6.86
C ARG A 105 8.66 -2.96 5.60
N THR A 106 8.18 -3.63 4.55
CA THR A 106 8.86 -3.67 3.24
C THR A 106 8.93 -2.27 2.64
N LEU A 107 7.85 -1.49 2.69
CA LEU A 107 7.83 -0.12 2.21
C LEU A 107 8.77 0.79 3.02
N ALA A 108 8.81 0.65 4.34
CA ALA A 108 9.66 1.45 5.22
C ALA A 108 11.16 1.18 4.98
N ASN A 109 11.54 -0.08 4.81
CA ASN A 109 12.94 -0.49 4.70
C ASN A 109 13.54 -0.32 3.29
N ASN A 110 12.72 -0.13 2.26
CA ASN A 110 13.18 -0.05 0.87
C ASN A 110 12.93 1.35 0.30
N ARG A 111 14.00 2.11 0.08
CA ARG A 111 13.97 3.45 -0.54
C ARG A 111 14.97 3.52 -1.71
N PRO A 112 14.62 4.16 -2.84
CA PRO A 112 13.35 4.82 -3.14
C PRO A 112 12.23 3.82 -3.46
N GLY A 113 10.99 4.15 -3.06
CA GLY A 113 9.79 3.39 -3.40
C GLY A 113 8.91 4.13 -4.41
N THR A 114 8.20 3.38 -5.26
CA THR A 114 7.28 3.93 -6.26
C THR A 114 5.91 3.30 -6.11
N LEU A 115 4.85 4.12 -6.07
CA LEU A 115 3.46 3.67 -6.10
C LEU A 115 2.91 3.83 -7.52
N ILE A 116 2.35 2.75 -8.07
CA ILE A 116 1.74 2.73 -9.40
C ILE A 116 0.30 2.26 -9.24
N TRP A 117 -0.65 3.06 -9.72
CA TRP A 117 -2.07 2.75 -9.69
C TRP A 117 -2.70 2.95 -11.07
N CYS A 118 -3.96 2.53 -11.20
CA CYS A 118 -4.75 2.72 -12.41
C CYS A 118 -6.23 2.82 -12.03
N MET A 119 -7.12 2.29 -12.86
CA MET A 119 -8.56 2.47 -12.73
C MET A 119 -9.18 1.80 -11.49
N GLY A 120 -8.50 0.82 -10.89
CA GLY A 120 -8.96 0.13 -9.67
C GLY A 120 -8.94 0.98 -8.40
N GLY A 121 -8.49 2.24 -8.46
CA GLY A 121 -8.70 3.23 -7.39
C GLY A 121 -9.57 4.40 -7.83
N THR A 122 -9.44 4.85 -9.08
CA THR A 122 -10.15 6.05 -9.56
C THR A 122 -11.60 5.80 -10.00
N GLN A 123 -11.97 4.57 -10.38
CA GLN A 123 -13.35 4.24 -10.79
C GLN A 123 -14.21 3.76 -9.62
N HIS A 124 -14.07 4.43 -8.48
CA HIS A 124 -14.89 4.22 -7.30
C HIS A 124 -15.65 5.50 -6.95
N THR A 125 -16.80 5.40 -6.27
CA THR A 125 -17.56 6.58 -5.82
C THR A 125 -16.79 7.43 -4.81
N ASN A 126 -15.81 6.84 -4.11
CA ASN A 126 -14.86 7.48 -3.22
C ASN A 126 -13.47 7.69 -3.86
N GLY A 127 -13.30 7.36 -5.14
CA GLY A 127 -12.08 7.62 -5.89
C GLY A 127 -12.05 9.08 -6.32
N ASN A 128 -11.36 9.92 -5.55
CA ASN A 128 -11.25 11.35 -5.82
C ASN A 128 -9.79 11.79 -5.81
N ASN A 129 -9.53 13.00 -6.31
CA ASN A 129 -8.22 13.66 -6.21
C ASN A 129 -7.93 14.15 -4.80
#